data_AF-A0A833YBI6-F1
#
_entry.id   AF-A0A833YBI6-F1
#
_cell.length_a   1.000
_cell.length_b   1.000
_cell.length_c   1.000
_cell.angle_alpha   90.00
_cell.angle_beta   90.00
_cell.angle_gamma   90.00
#
_symmetry.space_group_name_H-M   'P 1'
#
loop_
_entity.id
_entity.type
_entity.pdbx_description
1 polymer ?
#
loop_
_entity_poly.entity_id
_entity_poly.type
_entity_poly.pdbx_seq_one_letter_code
_entity_poly.pdbx_strand_id
1 'polypeptide(L)'
;MEFLWDFLNHQEGPRVRDHLSHGEVSVPDFPKGVAAQLLSFSVVLLLRFMDDDVASEFKERAAVQSLVRLAGGYSSRFHPAALLRKQVLSCEKCVRGWPLPPLPEEEAGREAARLEENSEVNACSSLIVEIMGELYSHVPGNHIVSRDLEDVPVEKWPQPLPGLCGIRLPTLFWPRAALEVLTLLRSIGSCCARVALQVAASLEQRQRQWAEKTLRSRQRRNFVRMRSSTKLLSPVLALLLLLVALELLSIQRVHRQSAREHQQYLRFLKAVLQFTENLEVQSGLGRNQWGKVVALTHAALLRIRAFGERKQMLIHLAEEPE
;
A
#
# COMPACT_ATOMS: atom_id res chain seq x y z
N MET A 1 5.42 21.65 10.88
CA MET A 1 6.42 20.85 11.62
C MET A 1 6.87 19.62 10.85
N GLU A 2 6.00 18.92 10.12
CA GLU A 2 6.37 17.70 9.35
C GLU A 2 7.51 17.92 8.34
N PHE A 3 7.57 19.08 7.70
CA PHE A 3 8.66 19.42 6.77
C PHE A 3 10.04 19.33 7.42
N LEU A 4 10.21 19.84 8.65
CA LEU A 4 11.50 19.78 9.33
C LEU A 4 11.91 18.33 9.59
N TRP A 5 10.96 17.47 9.92
CA TRP A 5 11.22 16.05 10.13
C TRP A 5 11.62 15.35 8.83
N ASP A 6 10.95 15.66 7.72
CA ASP A 6 11.36 15.24 6.38
C ASP A 6 12.78 15.65 6.06
N PHE A 7 13.12 16.90 6.32
CA PHE A 7 14.38 17.47 5.90
C PHE A 7 15.56 17.08 6.78
N LEU A 8 15.33 16.95 8.08
CA LEU A 8 16.40 16.80 9.08
C LEU A 8 16.51 15.38 9.65
N ASN A 9 15.44 14.59 9.68
CA ASN A 9 15.36 13.40 10.52
C ASN A 9 14.97 12.10 9.80
N HIS A 10 14.03 12.13 8.86
CA HIS A 10 13.52 10.89 8.25
C HIS A 10 14.62 10.16 7.49
N GLN A 11 14.78 8.85 7.77
CA GLN A 11 15.88 8.03 7.26
C GLN A 11 15.93 7.96 5.73
N GLU A 12 14.77 7.96 5.08
CA GLU A 12 14.62 7.94 3.61
C GLU A 12 14.52 9.36 3.03
N GLY A 13 14.68 10.40 3.86
CA GLY A 13 14.71 11.80 3.46
C GLY A 13 16.12 12.36 3.31
N PRO A 14 16.27 13.69 3.11
CA PRO A 14 17.57 14.33 2.92
C PRO A 14 18.51 14.30 4.13
N ARG A 15 18.01 14.03 5.35
CA ARG A 15 18.81 13.89 6.59
C ARG A 15 19.90 14.95 6.79
N VAL A 16 19.59 16.21 6.46
CA VAL A 16 20.61 17.27 6.40
C VAL A 16 21.34 17.47 7.71
N ARG A 17 20.66 17.27 8.86
CA ARG A 17 21.31 17.30 10.18
C ARG A 17 22.46 16.30 10.27
N ASP A 18 22.23 15.07 9.84
CA ASP A 18 23.20 13.99 9.99
C ASP A 18 24.40 14.24 9.07
N HIS A 19 24.16 14.62 7.80
CA HIS A 19 25.23 14.99 6.86
C HIS A 19 26.08 16.17 7.34
N LEU A 20 25.45 17.21 7.92
CA LEU A 20 26.18 18.33 8.52
C LEU A 20 26.99 17.89 9.74
N SER A 21 26.44 17.02 10.61
CA SER A 21 27.13 16.53 11.80
C SER A 21 28.33 15.63 11.49
N HIS A 22 28.29 14.91 10.37
CA HIS A 22 29.39 14.07 9.89
C HIS A 22 30.42 14.83 9.04
N GLY A 23 30.21 16.13 8.78
CA GLY A 23 31.11 16.93 7.95
C GLY A 23 31.07 16.56 6.47
N GLU A 24 30.02 15.87 6.02
CA GLU A 24 29.85 15.45 4.61
C GLU A 24 29.46 16.62 3.69
N VAL A 25 29.03 17.74 4.28
CA VAL A 25 28.62 18.94 3.54
C VAL A 25 29.40 20.15 4.05
N SER A 26 30.07 20.85 3.14
CA SER A 26 30.71 22.13 3.43
C SER A 26 29.64 23.23 3.49
N VAL A 27 29.73 24.12 4.48
CA VAL A 27 28.80 25.27 4.59
C VAL A 27 28.88 26.22 3.37
N PRO A 28 30.08 26.51 2.80
CA PRO A 28 30.17 27.33 1.60
C PRO A 28 29.49 26.72 0.37
N ASP A 29 29.51 25.38 0.22
CA ASP A 29 28.92 24.67 -0.92
C ASP A 29 27.48 24.22 -0.64
N PHE A 30 26.92 24.57 0.51
CA PHE A 30 25.58 24.15 0.89
C PHE A 30 24.54 24.71 -0.09
N PRO A 31 23.61 23.88 -0.61
CA PRO A 31 22.67 24.33 -1.63
C PRO A 31 21.83 25.53 -1.17
N LYS A 32 22.00 26.69 -1.83
CA LYS A 32 21.29 27.93 -1.47
C LYS A 32 19.77 27.77 -1.39
N GLY A 33 19.18 26.98 -2.31
CA GLY A 33 17.74 26.72 -2.32
C GLY A 33 17.27 25.99 -1.06
N VAL A 34 18.08 25.05 -0.56
CA VAL A 34 17.80 24.33 0.68
C VAL A 34 17.90 25.27 1.88
N ALA A 35 18.95 26.09 1.95
CA ALA A 35 19.13 27.04 3.04
C ALA A 35 17.98 28.05 3.08
N ALA A 36 17.56 28.56 1.92
CA ALA A 36 16.42 29.47 1.80
C ALA A 36 15.11 28.81 2.28
N GLN A 37 14.87 27.54 1.95
CA GLN A 37 13.72 26.79 2.44
C GLN A 37 13.79 26.63 3.96
N LEU A 38 14.92 26.18 4.52
CA LEU A 38 15.11 26.04 5.97
C LEU A 38 14.83 27.35 6.72
N LEU A 39 15.39 28.47 6.24
CA LEU A 39 15.14 29.79 6.81
C LEU A 39 13.67 30.18 6.72
N SER A 40 13.04 29.98 5.57
CA SER A 40 11.61 30.29 5.37
C SER A 40 10.73 29.52 6.35
N PHE A 41 11.03 28.25 6.60
CA PHE A 41 10.29 27.45 7.58
C PHE A 41 10.61 27.85 9.02
N SER A 42 11.86 28.17 9.35
CA SER A 42 12.22 28.71 10.66
C SER A 42 11.44 29.99 10.98
N VAL A 43 11.25 30.87 10.00
CA VAL A 43 10.39 32.06 10.13
C VAL A 43 8.95 31.66 10.45
N VAL A 44 8.37 30.69 9.75
CA VAL A 44 7.01 30.19 10.04
C VAL A 44 6.90 29.63 11.46
N LEU A 45 7.94 28.96 11.97
CA LEU A 45 7.94 28.44 13.33
C LEU A 45 8.03 29.53 14.37
N LEU A 46 8.93 30.50 14.18
CA LEU A 46 9.03 31.66 15.06
C LEU A 46 7.67 32.35 15.15
N LEU A 47 7.03 32.64 14.01
CA LEU A 47 5.71 33.27 13.97
C LEU A 47 4.58 32.44 14.60
N ARG A 48 4.77 31.11 14.73
CA ARG A 48 3.80 30.23 15.39
C ARG A 48 3.93 30.25 16.91
N PHE A 49 5.12 30.54 17.43
CA PHE A 49 5.42 30.48 18.87
C PHE A 49 5.75 31.84 19.50
N MET A 50 5.78 32.92 18.70
CA MET A 50 5.88 34.29 19.17
C MET A 50 4.54 34.78 19.74
N ASP A 51 4.60 35.75 20.66
CA ASP A 51 3.43 36.45 21.19
C ASP A 51 2.59 37.05 20.06
N ASP A 52 1.26 36.93 20.17
CA ASP A 52 0.35 37.28 19.08
C ASP A 52 0.39 38.76 18.70
N ASP A 53 0.65 39.66 19.66
CA ASP A 53 0.79 41.09 19.41
C ASP A 53 1.94 41.37 18.44
N VAL A 54 3.10 40.74 18.65
CA VAL A 54 4.27 40.87 17.78
C VAL A 54 4.08 40.08 16.49
N ALA A 55 3.49 38.89 16.57
CA ALA A 55 3.30 38.03 15.40
C ALA A 55 2.28 38.62 14.41
N SER A 56 1.28 39.38 14.89
CA SER A 56 0.23 39.98 14.06
C SER A 56 0.78 40.92 12.99
N GLU A 57 1.70 41.81 13.37
CA GLU A 57 2.36 42.77 12.47
C GLU A 57 3.11 42.07 11.32
N PHE A 58 3.76 40.93 11.61
CA PHE A 58 4.46 40.15 10.59
C PHE A 58 3.52 39.27 9.76
N LYS A 59 2.45 38.73 10.37
CA LYS A 59 1.43 37.91 9.70
C LYS A 59 0.62 38.69 8.66
N GLU A 60 0.59 40.03 8.70
CA GLU A 60 -0.06 40.85 7.68
C GLU A 60 0.72 40.94 6.36
N ARG A 61 2.02 40.66 6.36
CA ARG A 61 2.84 40.73 5.14
C ARG A 61 2.48 39.60 4.18
N ALA A 62 2.18 39.93 2.91
CA ALA A 62 1.75 38.96 1.89
C ALA A 62 2.71 37.77 1.70
N ALA A 63 4.03 38.01 1.76
CA ALA A 63 5.05 36.96 1.67
C ALA A 63 4.97 35.98 2.86
N VAL A 64 4.73 36.50 4.07
CA VAL A 64 4.59 35.71 5.29
C VAL A 64 3.30 34.90 5.26
N GLN A 65 2.18 35.50 4.85
CA GLN A 65 0.91 34.78 4.67
C GLN A 65 1.05 33.61 3.70
N SER A 66 1.78 33.83 2.60
CA SER A 66 2.07 32.78 1.61
C SER A 66 2.87 31.63 2.25
N LEU A 67 3.91 31.94 3.02
CA LEU A 67 4.72 30.94 3.72
C LEU A 67 3.92 30.16 4.77
N VAL A 68 3.08 30.84 5.57
CA VAL A 68 2.23 30.20 6.57
C VAL A 68 1.21 29.27 5.91
N ARG A 69 0.57 29.70 4.82
CA ARG A 69 -0.35 28.86 4.03
C ARG A 69 0.35 27.61 3.47
N LEU A 70 1.54 27.78 2.88
CA LEU A 70 2.33 26.65 2.37
C LEU A 70 2.71 25.66 3.48
N ALA A 71 3.13 26.17 4.64
CA ALA A 71 3.50 25.34 5.77
C ALA A 71 2.30 24.61 6.40
N GLY A 72 1.12 25.25 6.44
CA GLY A 72 -0.13 24.60 6.86
C GLY A 72 -0.62 23.55 5.86
N GLY A 73 -0.33 23.75 4.58
CA GLY A 73 -0.62 22.81 3.50
C GLY A 73 0.33 21.61 3.43
N TYR A 74 1.48 21.66 4.09
CA TYR A 74 2.53 20.66 3.98
C TYR A 74 2.10 19.31 4.57
N SER A 75 2.46 18.23 3.88
CA SER A 75 2.32 16.86 4.37
C SER A 75 3.64 16.14 4.16
N SER A 76 4.06 15.35 5.15
CA SER A 76 5.31 14.61 5.04
C SER A 76 5.37 13.74 3.79
N ARG A 77 6.52 13.76 3.12
CA ARG A 77 6.84 13.00 1.91
C ARG A 77 7.76 11.81 2.18
N PHE A 78 8.52 11.85 3.28
CA PHE A 78 9.52 10.86 3.67
C PHE A 78 9.17 10.14 4.98
N HIS A 79 8.10 10.53 5.68
CA HIS A 79 7.56 9.73 6.77
C HIS A 79 7.16 8.35 6.25
N PRO A 80 7.40 7.26 7.01
CA PRO A 80 7.12 5.91 6.52
C PRO A 80 5.67 5.67 6.07
N ALA A 81 4.69 6.36 6.67
CA ALA A 81 3.29 6.32 6.20
C ALA A 81 3.10 6.94 4.81
N ALA A 82 3.77 8.05 4.50
CA ALA A 82 3.71 8.68 3.19
C ALA A 82 4.36 7.81 2.11
N LEU A 83 5.46 7.14 2.47
CA LEU A 83 6.15 6.20 1.61
C LEU A 83 5.30 4.95 1.37
N LEU A 84 4.64 4.41 2.40
CA LEU A 84 3.69 3.30 2.26
C LEU A 84 2.56 3.63 1.27
N ARG A 85 1.98 4.82 1.34
CA ARG A 85 0.93 5.24 0.38
C ARG A 85 1.44 5.25 -1.06
N LYS A 86 2.65 5.78 -1.29
CA LYS A 86 3.27 5.75 -2.61
C LYS A 86 3.53 4.31 -3.07
N GLN A 87 3.98 3.44 -2.17
CA GLN A 87 4.18 2.01 -2.44
C GLN A 87 2.86 1.33 -2.83
N VAL A 88 1.78 1.57 -2.09
CA VAL A 88 0.44 1.03 -2.36
C VAL A 88 -0.04 1.45 -3.75
N LEU A 89 -0.01 2.75 -4.06
CA LEU A 89 -0.46 3.26 -5.36
C LEU A 89 0.42 2.78 -6.53
N SER A 90 1.73 2.69 -6.33
CA SER A 90 2.63 2.16 -7.36
C SER A 90 2.40 0.67 -7.60
N CYS A 91 2.17 -0.10 -6.54
CA CYS A 91 1.88 -1.53 -6.64
C CYS A 91 0.54 -1.75 -7.35
N GLU A 92 -0.50 -1.01 -6.97
CA GLU A 92 -1.82 -1.03 -7.61
C GLU A 92 -1.71 -0.77 -9.11
N LYS A 93 -1.01 0.29 -9.50
CA LYS A 93 -0.79 0.63 -10.91
C LYS A 93 -0.07 -0.49 -11.67
N CYS A 94 0.89 -1.15 -11.04
CA CYS A 94 1.61 -2.28 -11.63
C CYS A 94 0.68 -3.48 -11.86
N VAL A 95 -0.14 -3.83 -10.86
CA VAL A 95 -1.11 -4.94 -10.95
C VAL A 95 -2.15 -4.66 -12.06
N ARG A 96 -2.67 -3.44 -12.13
CA ARG A 96 -3.61 -3.01 -13.17
C ARG A 96 -2.98 -3.06 -14.57
N GLY A 97 -1.68 -2.82 -14.66
CA GLY A 97 -0.91 -2.82 -15.90
C GLY A 97 -0.42 -4.20 -16.37
N TRP A 98 -0.78 -5.29 -15.69
CA TRP A 98 -0.34 -6.62 -16.10
C TRP A 98 -0.79 -6.95 -17.53
N PRO A 99 0.12 -7.36 -18.42
CA PRO A 99 -0.25 -7.66 -19.78
C PRO A 99 -1.00 -9.00 -19.78
N LEU A 100 -2.30 -8.98 -20.10
CA LEU A 100 -3.14 -10.18 -20.21
C LEU A 100 -3.76 -10.25 -21.62
N PRO A 101 -2.96 -10.45 -22.70
CA PRO A 101 -3.46 -10.49 -24.07
C PRO A 101 -4.40 -11.68 -24.25
N PRO A 102 -5.49 -11.63 -25.03
CA PRO A 102 -6.45 -12.75 -25.16
C PRO A 102 -5.76 -14.07 -25.56
N LEU A 103 -6.17 -15.19 -24.94
CA LEU A 103 -5.75 -16.52 -25.41
C LEU A 103 -6.42 -16.82 -26.76
N PRO A 104 -5.83 -17.69 -27.61
CA PRO A 104 -6.54 -18.27 -28.74
C PRO A 104 -7.84 -18.94 -28.26
N GLU A 105 -8.93 -18.82 -29.03
CA GLU A 105 -10.28 -19.26 -28.64
C GLU A 105 -10.34 -20.71 -28.16
N GLU A 106 -9.62 -21.62 -28.81
CA GLU A 106 -9.56 -23.04 -28.42
C GLU A 106 -8.93 -23.27 -27.03
N GLU A 107 -7.91 -22.48 -26.68
CA GLU A 107 -7.27 -22.57 -25.36
C GLU A 107 -8.05 -21.82 -24.30
N ALA A 108 -8.75 -20.74 -24.67
CA ALA A 108 -9.66 -20.01 -23.80
C ALA A 108 -10.84 -20.90 -23.36
N GLY A 109 -11.48 -21.62 -24.29
CA GLY A 109 -12.58 -22.54 -23.97
C GLY A 109 -12.16 -23.70 -23.05
N ARG A 110 -10.99 -24.28 -23.28
CA ARG A 110 -10.42 -25.33 -22.41
C ARG A 110 -9.97 -24.80 -21.05
N GLU A 111 -9.55 -23.55 -20.96
CA GLU A 111 -9.19 -22.90 -19.69
C GLU A 111 -10.43 -22.58 -18.86
N ALA A 112 -11.50 -22.05 -19.50
CA ALA A 112 -12.77 -21.76 -18.86
C ALA A 112 -13.37 -23.01 -18.20
N ALA A 113 -13.48 -24.12 -18.94
CA ALA A 113 -13.98 -25.39 -18.40
C ALA A 113 -13.15 -25.90 -17.20
N ARG A 114 -11.82 -25.73 -17.23
CA ARG A 114 -10.93 -26.13 -16.12
C ARG A 114 -11.03 -25.23 -14.89
N LEU A 115 -11.37 -23.95 -15.09
CA LEU A 115 -11.55 -22.99 -14.00
C LEU A 115 -12.91 -23.23 -13.31
N GLU A 116 -13.96 -23.48 -14.08
CA GLU A 116 -15.28 -23.85 -13.55
C GLU A 116 -15.22 -25.12 -12.70
N GLU A 117 -14.43 -26.13 -13.12
CA GLU A 117 -14.24 -27.36 -12.36
C GLU A 117 -13.33 -27.20 -11.12
N ASN A 118 -12.60 -26.10 -10.97
CA ASN A 118 -11.63 -25.93 -9.89
C ASN A 118 -12.27 -25.34 -8.62
N SER A 119 -12.79 -26.24 -7.77
CA SER A 119 -13.46 -25.90 -6.51
C SER A 119 -12.63 -24.99 -5.59
N GLU A 120 -11.30 -25.15 -5.54
CA GLU A 120 -10.43 -24.32 -4.68
C GLU A 120 -10.32 -22.88 -5.17
N VAL A 121 -10.25 -22.66 -6.50
CA VAL A 121 -10.18 -21.31 -7.07
C VAL A 121 -11.52 -20.60 -6.92
N ASN A 122 -12.63 -21.32 -7.07
CA ASN A 122 -13.97 -20.79 -6.83
C ASN A 122 -14.14 -20.42 -5.35
N ALA A 123 -13.73 -21.29 -4.41
CA ALA A 123 -13.74 -20.99 -2.98
C ALA A 123 -12.91 -19.75 -2.63
N CYS A 124 -11.71 -19.61 -3.22
CA CYS A 124 -10.91 -18.39 -3.05
C CYS A 124 -11.64 -17.16 -3.58
N SER A 125 -12.24 -17.25 -4.77
CA SER A 125 -12.94 -16.12 -5.40
C SER A 125 -14.10 -15.64 -4.54
N SER A 126 -14.91 -16.56 -4.00
CA SER A 126 -16.00 -16.23 -3.06
C SER A 126 -15.48 -15.57 -1.79
N LEU A 127 -14.42 -16.10 -1.17
CA LEU A 127 -13.81 -15.50 0.03
C LEU A 127 -13.27 -14.10 -0.25
N ILE A 128 -12.71 -13.85 -1.43
CA ILE A 128 -12.21 -12.53 -1.78
C ILE A 128 -13.39 -11.55 -1.87
N VAL A 129 -14.47 -11.89 -2.58
CA VAL A 129 -15.66 -11.02 -2.70
C VAL A 129 -16.22 -10.67 -1.31
N GLU A 130 -16.35 -11.66 -0.43
CA GLU A 130 -16.84 -11.48 0.94
C GLU A 130 -15.96 -10.51 1.75
N ILE A 131 -14.64 -10.76 1.80
CA ILE A 131 -13.71 -9.90 2.54
C ILE A 131 -13.65 -8.51 1.92
N MET A 132 -13.68 -8.40 0.59
CA MET A 132 -13.72 -7.11 -0.10
C MET A 132 -14.98 -6.33 0.28
N GLY A 133 -16.15 -6.99 0.36
CA GLY A 133 -17.40 -6.42 0.85
C GLY A 133 -17.25 -5.79 2.24
N GLU A 134 -16.66 -6.55 3.16
CA GLU A 134 -16.37 -6.08 4.51
C GLU A 134 -15.43 -4.86 4.50
N LEU A 135 -14.30 -4.92 3.78
CA LEU A 135 -13.36 -3.81 3.69
C LEU A 135 -13.98 -2.55 3.06
N TYR A 136 -14.84 -2.72 2.05
CA TYR A 136 -15.54 -1.62 1.39
C TYR A 136 -16.52 -0.91 2.33
N SER A 137 -17.13 -1.62 3.28
CA SER A 137 -17.99 -1.01 4.29
C SER A 137 -17.24 -0.02 5.20
N HIS A 138 -15.91 -0.15 5.29
CA HIS A 138 -15.03 0.74 6.05
C HIS A 138 -14.42 1.87 5.22
N VAL A 139 -14.70 1.95 3.91
CA VAL A 139 -14.25 3.06 3.06
C VAL A 139 -15.12 4.28 3.38
N PRO A 140 -14.53 5.47 3.66
CA PRO A 140 -15.32 6.68 3.89
C PRO A 140 -16.19 7.00 2.66
N GLY A 141 -17.46 7.32 2.88
CA GLY A 141 -18.49 7.43 1.83
C GLY A 141 -18.14 8.35 0.65
N ASN A 142 -17.27 9.35 0.85
CA ASN A 142 -16.78 10.26 -0.18
C ASN A 142 -15.84 9.59 -1.21
N HIS A 143 -15.48 8.32 -1.00
CA HIS A 143 -14.52 7.58 -1.81
C HIS A 143 -15.10 6.30 -2.44
N ILE A 144 -16.41 6.04 -2.28
CA ILE A 144 -17.12 4.91 -2.87
C ILE A 144 -17.89 5.39 -4.11
N VAL A 145 -17.64 4.79 -5.27
CA VAL A 145 -18.29 5.15 -6.55
C VAL A 145 -19.53 4.27 -6.84
N SER A 146 -19.69 3.13 -6.16
CA SER A 146 -20.85 2.23 -6.32
C SER A 146 -21.15 1.50 -5.01
N ARG A 147 -22.43 1.43 -4.61
CA ARG A 147 -22.86 0.85 -3.32
C ARG A 147 -22.99 -0.68 -3.34
N ASP A 148 -23.20 -1.27 -4.51
CA ASP A 148 -23.42 -2.71 -4.66
C ASP A 148 -22.15 -3.40 -5.17
N LEU A 149 -21.40 -4.03 -4.27
CA LEU A 149 -20.10 -4.65 -4.58
C LEU A 149 -20.23 -5.93 -5.43
N GLU A 150 -21.38 -6.61 -5.36
CA GLU A 150 -21.66 -7.82 -6.16
C GLU A 150 -21.65 -7.52 -7.67
N ASP A 151 -21.93 -6.26 -8.05
CA ASP A 151 -21.92 -5.80 -9.45
C ASP A 151 -20.63 -5.06 -9.86
N VAL A 152 -19.67 -4.88 -8.95
CA VAL A 152 -18.42 -4.17 -9.25
C VAL A 152 -17.40 -5.14 -9.87
N PRO A 153 -16.98 -4.92 -11.15
CA PRO A 153 -15.94 -5.71 -11.77
C PRO A 153 -14.66 -5.71 -10.93
N VAL A 154 -13.96 -6.85 -10.88
CA VAL A 154 -12.71 -7.04 -10.11
C VAL A 154 -11.68 -5.94 -10.42
N GLU A 155 -11.66 -5.44 -11.65
CA GLU A 155 -10.77 -4.38 -12.12
C GLU A 155 -11.04 -3.02 -11.43
N LYS A 156 -12.24 -2.81 -10.89
CA LYS A 156 -12.65 -1.59 -10.19
C LYS A 156 -12.47 -1.68 -8.66
N TRP A 157 -12.15 -2.85 -8.11
CA TRP A 157 -11.88 -3.02 -6.68
C TRP A 157 -10.77 -2.11 -6.09
N PRO A 158 -9.74 -1.71 -6.85
CA PRO A 158 -8.74 -0.78 -6.34
C PRO A 158 -9.16 0.70 -6.34
N GLN A 159 -10.36 1.05 -6.84
CA GLN A 159 -10.82 2.44 -7.00
C GLN A 159 -10.75 3.32 -5.74
N PRO A 160 -10.98 2.81 -4.52
CA PRO A 160 -10.86 3.63 -3.30
C PRO A 160 -9.42 4.04 -2.98
N LEU A 161 -8.41 3.31 -3.46
CA LEU A 161 -7.02 3.47 -3.01
C LEU A 161 -6.45 4.90 -3.21
N PRO A 162 -6.64 5.59 -4.36
CA PRO A 162 -6.23 6.97 -4.51
C PRO A 162 -6.88 7.92 -3.50
N GLY A 163 -8.18 7.73 -3.21
CA GLY A 163 -8.90 8.52 -2.22
C GLY A 163 -8.35 8.29 -0.81
N LEU A 164 -8.26 7.02 -0.40
CA LEU A 164 -7.72 6.61 0.90
C LEU A 164 -6.28 7.09 1.12
N CYS A 165 -5.42 6.94 0.11
CA CYS A 165 -4.03 7.42 0.18
C CYS A 165 -3.90 8.95 0.17
N GLY A 166 -4.94 9.67 -0.30
CA GLY A 166 -5.02 11.13 -0.32
C GLY A 166 -5.44 11.75 1.02
N ILE A 167 -6.09 11.00 1.91
CA ILE A 167 -6.53 11.48 3.23
C ILE A 167 -5.30 11.94 4.03
N ARG A 168 -5.31 13.14 4.61
CA ARG A 168 -4.17 13.61 5.42
C ARG A 168 -4.09 12.84 6.74
N LEU A 169 -2.91 12.32 7.06
CA LEU A 169 -2.61 11.76 8.38
C LEU A 169 -1.59 12.66 9.07
N PRO A 170 -1.85 13.12 10.31
CA PRO A 170 -0.83 13.76 11.11
C PRO A 170 0.31 12.76 11.34
N THR A 171 1.55 13.10 10.98
CA THR A 171 2.73 12.22 11.06
C THR A 171 3.68 12.57 12.21
N LEU A 172 3.33 13.59 13.00
CA LEU A 172 4.15 14.01 14.13
C LEU A 172 3.86 13.14 15.36
N PHE A 173 4.93 12.68 16.01
CA PHE A 173 4.89 12.01 17.31
C PHE A 173 4.03 10.73 17.37
N TRP A 174 4.25 9.82 16.42
CA TRP A 174 3.58 8.51 16.48
C TRP A 174 4.10 7.66 17.65
N PRO A 175 3.21 7.02 18.42
CA PRO A 175 3.63 6.13 19.49
C PRO A 175 4.36 4.91 18.91
N ARG A 176 5.30 4.35 19.68
CA ARG A 176 6.11 3.19 19.25
C ARG A 176 5.26 2.03 18.73
N ALA A 177 4.15 1.73 19.38
CA ALA A 177 3.22 0.68 18.95
C ALA A 177 2.66 0.92 17.54
N ALA A 178 2.36 2.17 17.16
CA ALA A 178 1.92 2.51 15.80
C ALA A 178 3.07 2.37 14.80
N LEU A 179 4.31 2.74 15.17
CA LEU A 179 5.48 2.55 14.31
C LEU A 179 5.81 1.07 14.06
N GLU A 180 5.60 0.21 15.05
CA GLU A 180 5.77 -1.25 14.90
C GLU A 180 4.76 -1.83 13.90
N VAL A 181 3.49 -1.43 14.01
CA VAL A 181 2.44 -1.78 13.02
C VAL A 181 2.80 -1.25 11.63
N LEU A 182 3.20 0.02 11.53
CA LEU A 182 3.57 0.65 10.27
C LEU A 182 4.73 -0.08 9.57
N THR A 183 5.69 -0.58 10.34
CA THR A 183 6.82 -1.35 9.80
C THR A 183 6.36 -2.66 9.15
N LEU A 184 5.41 -3.37 9.78
CA LEU A 184 4.80 -4.57 9.20
C LEU A 184 3.99 -4.23 7.95
N LEU A 185 3.17 -3.18 7.98
CA LEU A 185 2.39 -2.75 6.81
C LEU A 185 3.29 -2.38 5.63
N ARG A 186 4.41 -1.69 5.87
CA ARG A 186 5.43 -1.41 4.85
C ARG A 186 6.09 -2.66 4.29
N SER A 187 6.36 -3.64 5.14
CA SER A 187 6.94 -4.91 4.72
C SER A 187 5.96 -5.69 3.82
N ILE A 188 4.69 -5.76 4.21
CA ILE A 188 3.60 -6.35 3.41
C ILE A 188 3.49 -5.64 2.06
N GLY A 189 3.38 -4.31 2.06
CA GLY A 189 3.29 -3.51 0.83
C GLY A 189 4.51 -3.70 -0.10
N SER A 190 5.71 -3.81 0.46
CA SER A 190 6.93 -4.07 -0.29
C SER A 190 6.94 -5.48 -0.90
N CYS A 191 6.48 -6.50 -0.16
CA CYS A 191 6.33 -7.86 -0.70
C CYS A 191 5.31 -7.89 -1.84
N CYS A 192 4.14 -7.25 -1.67
CA CYS A 192 3.13 -7.12 -2.72
C CYS A 192 3.72 -6.47 -4.00
N ALA A 193 4.49 -5.39 -3.85
CA ALA A 193 5.13 -4.73 -4.98
C ALA A 193 6.13 -5.64 -5.70
N ARG A 194 6.92 -6.43 -4.97
CA ARG A 194 7.86 -7.40 -5.56
C ARG A 194 7.13 -8.53 -6.29
N VAL A 195 6.07 -9.08 -5.69
CA VAL A 195 5.18 -10.06 -6.37
C VAL A 195 4.62 -9.45 -7.66
N ALA A 196 4.11 -8.22 -7.61
CA ALA A 196 3.54 -7.56 -8.78
C ALA A 196 4.53 -7.39 -9.93
N LEU A 197 5.76 -6.97 -9.62
CA LEU A 197 6.85 -6.84 -10.60
C LEU A 197 7.30 -8.20 -11.15
N GLN A 198 7.44 -9.22 -10.30
CA GLN A 198 7.83 -10.57 -10.73
C GLN A 198 6.79 -11.19 -11.66
N VAL A 199 5.49 -11.04 -11.34
CA VAL A 199 4.40 -11.52 -12.18
C VAL A 199 4.39 -10.76 -13.51
N ALA A 200 4.52 -9.43 -13.50
CA ALA A 200 4.57 -8.63 -14.73
C ALA A 200 5.72 -9.06 -15.64
N ALA A 201 6.95 -9.15 -15.11
CA ALA A 201 8.12 -9.60 -15.87
C ALA A 201 7.96 -11.03 -16.41
N SER A 202 7.38 -11.92 -15.61
CA SER A 202 7.09 -13.29 -16.01
C SER A 202 6.07 -13.36 -17.15
N LEU A 203 5.02 -12.53 -17.09
CA LEU A 203 4.00 -12.46 -18.15
C LEU A 203 4.60 -11.91 -19.44
N GLU A 204 5.34 -10.81 -19.37
CA GLU A 204 6.00 -10.20 -20.53
C GLU A 204 6.96 -11.18 -21.21
N GLN A 205 7.82 -11.84 -20.44
CA GLN A 205 8.77 -12.81 -20.98
C GLN A 205 8.05 -13.98 -21.67
N ARG A 206 7.04 -14.55 -21.02
CA ARG A 206 6.30 -15.69 -21.58
C ARG A 206 5.48 -15.31 -22.81
N GLN A 207 4.95 -14.09 -22.85
CA GLN A 207 4.24 -13.57 -24.03
C GLN A 207 5.16 -13.39 -25.22
N ARG A 208 6.36 -12.83 -25.03
CA ARG A 208 7.36 -12.73 -26.10
C ARG A 208 7.70 -14.12 -26.65
N GLN A 209 7.97 -15.08 -25.76
CA GLN A 209 8.25 -16.47 -26.16
C GLN A 209 7.06 -17.14 -26.88
N TRP A 210 5.82 -16.79 -26.51
CA TRP A 210 4.63 -17.26 -27.20
C TRP A 210 4.54 -16.69 -28.61
N ALA A 211 4.68 -15.37 -28.76
CA ALA A 211 4.63 -14.66 -30.03
C ALA A 211 5.72 -15.14 -31.00
N GLU A 212 6.93 -15.36 -30.50
CA GLU A 212 8.06 -15.90 -31.26
C GLU A 212 7.95 -17.41 -31.55
N LYS A 213 6.87 -18.07 -31.07
CA LYS A 213 6.63 -19.52 -31.18
C LYS A 213 7.75 -20.39 -30.58
N THR A 214 8.55 -19.84 -29.65
CA THR A 214 9.68 -20.51 -29.01
C THR A 214 9.27 -21.38 -27.81
N LEU A 215 8.02 -21.26 -27.34
CA LEU A 215 7.50 -22.11 -26.25
C LEU A 215 7.20 -23.54 -26.72
N ARG A 216 7.82 -24.51 -26.04
CA ARG A 216 7.48 -25.94 -26.17
C ARG A 216 6.10 -26.24 -25.58
N SER A 217 5.44 -27.31 -26.02
CA SER A 217 4.09 -27.71 -25.56
C SER A 217 3.90 -27.69 -24.03
N ARG A 218 4.84 -28.25 -23.25
CA ARG A 218 4.80 -28.21 -21.77
C ARG A 218 4.86 -26.78 -21.22
N GLN A 219 5.66 -25.90 -21.83
CA GLN A 219 5.80 -24.52 -21.41
C GLN A 219 4.55 -23.70 -21.76
N ARG A 220 3.89 -24.00 -22.89
CA ARG A 220 2.59 -23.44 -23.26
C ARG A 220 1.52 -23.78 -22.21
N ARG A 221 1.43 -25.05 -21.81
CA ARG A 221 0.52 -25.48 -20.74
C ARG A 221 0.80 -24.80 -19.40
N ASN A 222 2.08 -24.59 -19.06
CA ASN A 222 2.47 -23.86 -17.86
C ASN A 222 2.14 -22.38 -17.94
N PHE A 223 2.26 -21.75 -19.11
CA PHE A 223 1.89 -20.36 -19.33
C PHE A 223 0.39 -20.13 -19.17
N VAL A 224 -0.45 -21.03 -19.71
CA VAL A 224 -1.90 -21.00 -19.46
C VAL A 224 -2.21 -21.09 -17.96
N ARG A 225 -1.59 -22.03 -17.24
CA ARG A 225 -1.77 -22.14 -15.78
C ARG A 225 -1.29 -20.90 -15.00
N MET A 226 -0.21 -20.29 -15.44
CA MET A 226 0.27 -19.04 -14.86
C MET A 226 -0.78 -17.94 -15.04
N ARG A 227 -1.30 -17.78 -16.27
CA ARG A 227 -2.34 -16.80 -16.59
C ARG A 227 -3.59 -16.99 -15.74
N SER A 228 -4.06 -18.22 -15.57
CA SER A 228 -5.20 -18.51 -14.68
C SER A 228 -4.91 -18.12 -13.23
N SER A 229 -3.72 -18.39 -12.71
CA SER A 229 -3.33 -17.99 -11.36
C SER A 229 -3.14 -16.48 -11.22
N THR A 230 -2.73 -15.78 -12.27
CA THR A 230 -2.67 -14.31 -12.31
C THR A 230 -4.05 -13.69 -12.14
N LYS A 231 -5.11 -14.28 -12.73
CA LYS A 231 -6.49 -13.82 -12.54
C LYS A 231 -6.94 -13.89 -11.08
N LEU A 232 -6.43 -14.84 -10.30
CA LEU A 232 -6.67 -14.93 -8.85
C LEU A 232 -5.74 -13.99 -8.05
N LEU A 233 -4.49 -13.85 -8.46
CA LEU A 233 -3.51 -13.02 -7.75
C LEU A 233 -3.83 -11.53 -7.81
N SER A 234 -4.36 -11.04 -8.94
CA SER A 234 -4.75 -9.63 -9.08
C SER A 234 -5.74 -9.18 -7.99
N PRO A 235 -6.89 -9.84 -7.81
CA PRO A 235 -7.85 -9.49 -6.75
C PRO A 235 -7.28 -9.67 -5.34
N VAL A 236 -6.44 -10.70 -5.11
CA VAL A 236 -5.79 -10.90 -3.80
C VAL A 236 -4.85 -9.75 -3.46
N LEU A 237 -4.04 -9.29 -4.42
CA LEU A 237 -3.17 -8.14 -4.21
C LEU A 237 -3.99 -6.86 -4.01
N ALA A 238 -5.07 -6.66 -4.76
CA ALA A 238 -5.98 -5.53 -4.55
C ALA A 238 -6.57 -5.52 -3.13
N LEU A 239 -7.03 -6.67 -2.64
CA LEU A 239 -7.52 -6.86 -1.27
C LEU A 239 -6.45 -6.51 -0.23
N LEU A 240 -5.25 -7.04 -0.38
CA LEU A 240 -4.15 -6.76 0.55
C LEU A 240 -3.77 -5.27 0.55
N LEU A 241 -3.75 -4.63 -0.61
CA LEU A 241 -3.47 -3.20 -0.73
C LEU A 241 -4.57 -2.35 -0.08
N LEU A 242 -5.85 -2.73 -0.24
CA LEU A 242 -6.97 -2.08 0.41
C LEU A 242 -6.92 -2.24 1.94
N LEU A 243 -6.66 -3.45 2.42
CA LEU A 243 -6.44 -3.75 3.84
C LEU A 243 -5.31 -2.87 4.40
N VAL A 244 -4.15 -2.83 3.73
CA VAL A 244 -3.01 -1.99 4.15
C VAL A 244 -3.39 -0.50 4.20
N ALA A 245 -4.13 0.00 3.21
CA ALA A 245 -4.54 1.40 3.16
C ALA A 245 -5.51 1.76 4.30
N LEU A 246 -6.51 0.92 4.57
CA LEU A 246 -7.49 1.14 5.63
C LEU A 246 -6.84 1.02 7.02
N GLU A 247 -6.02 -0.02 7.25
CA GLU A 247 -5.29 -0.19 8.53
C GLU A 247 -4.34 0.99 8.79
N LEU A 248 -3.74 1.57 7.75
CA LEU A 248 -2.90 2.76 7.88
C LEU A 248 -3.70 3.98 8.34
N LEU A 249 -4.93 4.16 7.86
CA LEU A 249 -5.79 5.28 8.30
C LEU A 249 -6.22 5.12 9.76
N SER A 250 -6.45 3.89 10.18
CA SER A 250 -6.86 3.56 11.55
C SER A 250 -5.69 3.35 12.52
N ILE A 251 -4.44 3.55 12.07
CA ILE A 251 -3.24 3.26 12.87
C ILE A 251 -3.14 4.06 14.16
N GLN A 252 -3.74 5.25 14.20
CA GLN A 252 -3.79 6.05 15.41
C GLN A 252 -4.58 5.36 16.51
N ARG A 253 -5.49 4.43 16.21
CA ARG A 253 -6.29 3.70 17.20
C ARG A 253 -5.50 2.64 17.97
N VAL A 254 -4.26 2.33 17.59
CA VAL A 254 -3.42 1.32 18.25
C VAL A 254 -3.26 1.57 19.76
N HIS A 255 -3.22 2.83 20.20
CA HIS A 255 -3.10 3.15 21.64
C HIS A 255 -4.33 2.77 22.47
N ARG A 256 -5.48 2.50 21.83
CA ARG A 256 -6.71 2.08 22.51
C ARG A 256 -6.74 0.59 22.81
N GLN A 257 -5.84 -0.19 22.20
CA GLN A 257 -5.77 -1.62 22.40
C GLN A 257 -5.03 -1.95 23.70
N SER A 258 -5.51 -2.97 24.41
CA SER A 258 -4.74 -3.61 25.47
C SER A 258 -3.47 -4.25 24.91
N ALA A 259 -2.46 -4.49 25.76
CA ALA A 259 -1.23 -5.15 25.35
C ALA A 259 -1.47 -6.53 24.71
N ARG A 260 -2.49 -7.26 25.18
CA ARG A 260 -2.87 -8.58 24.63
C ARG A 260 -3.47 -8.45 23.22
N GLU A 261 -4.38 -7.52 23.01
CA GLU A 261 -5.00 -7.26 21.70
C GLU A 261 -3.95 -6.78 20.69
N HIS A 262 -3.07 -5.88 21.12
CA HIS A 262 -1.96 -5.41 20.29
C HIS A 262 -1.04 -6.57 19.85
N GLN A 263 -0.69 -7.48 20.76
CA GLN A 263 0.10 -8.67 20.40
C GLN A 263 -0.65 -9.61 19.45
N GLN A 264 -1.96 -9.81 19.63
CA GLN A 264 -2.77 -10.61 18.72
C GLN A 264 -2.81 -9.99 17.32
N TYR A 265 -2.97 -8.68 17.24
CA TYR A 265 -2.94 -7.92 16.00
C TYR A 265 -1.58 -7.99 15.30
N LEU A 266 -0.47 -7.86 16.03
CA LEU A 266 0.87 -8.05 15.46
C LEU A 266 1.09 -9.48 14.94
N ARG A 267 0.56 -10.50 15.62
CA ARG A 267 0.63 -11.90 15.12
C ARG A 267 -0.16 -12.07 13.83
N PHE A 268 -1.32 -11.43 13.73
CA PHE A 268 -2.11 -11.39 12.50
C PHE A 268 -1.33 -10.75 11.35
N LEU A 269 -0.79 -9.53 11.54
CA LEU A 269 0.00 -8.86 10.50
C LEU A 269 1.25 -9.66 10.09
N LYS A 270 1.93 -10.31 11.04
CA LYS A 270 3.05 -11.21 10.73
C LYS A 270 2.62 -12.41 9.91
N ALA A 271 1.41 -12.96 10.14
CA ALA A 271 0.89 -14.04 9.31
C ALA A 271 0.56 -13.58 7.88
N VAL A 272 0.04 -12.36 7.72
CA VAL A 272 -0.18 -11.74 6.40
C VAL A 272 1.16 -11.48 5.70
N LEU A 273 2.16 -10.95 6.42
CA LEU A 273 3.51 -10.76 5.89
C LEU A 273 4.11 -12.08 5.41
N GLN A 274 4.08 -13.11 6.25
CA GLN A 274 4.58 -14.44 5.90
C GLN A 274 3.91 -15.02 4.66
N PHE A 275 2.60 -14.77 4.48
CA PHE A 275 1.89 -15.13 3.26
C PHE A 275 2.44 -14.38 2.05
N THR A 276 2.62 -13.06 2.13
CA THR A 276 3.16 -12.28 1.01
C THR A 276 4.60 -12.63 0.65
N GLU A 277 5.45 -12.97 1.64
CA GLU A 277 6.80 -13.48 1.40
C GLU A 277 6.77 -14.85 0.71
N ASN A 278 5.85 -15.74 1.12
CA ASN A 278 5.66 -17.02 0.45
C ASN A 278 5.17 -16.84 -0.99
N LEU A 279 4.27 -15.90 -1.26
CA LEU A 279 3.85 -15.55 -2.62
C LEU A 279 5.03 -15.08 -3.46
N GLU A 280 5.88 -14.20 -2.93
CA GLU A 280 7.09 -13.72 -3.62
C GLU A 280 8.01 -14.91 -3.99
N VAL A 281 8.27 -15.80 -3.04
CA VAL A 281 9.09 -16.99 -3.28
C VAL A 281 8.49 -17.89 -4.37
N GLN A 282 7.17 -18.08 -4.40
CA GLN A 282 6.52 -18.98 -5.36
C GLN A 282 6.23 -18.35 -6.74
N SER A 283 6.12 -17.03 -6.82
CA SER A 283 5.85 -16.29 -8.07
C SER A 283 7.11 -15.97 -8.89
N GLY A 284 8.31 -16.25 -8.36
CA GLY A 284 9.56 -16.10 -9.08
C GLY A 284 9.69 -16.97 -10.34
N LEU A 285 10.33 -16.42 -11.38
CA LEU A 285 10.51 -16.97 -12.73
C LEU A 285 10.95 -18.45 -12.79
N GLY A 286 11.72 -18.91 -11.80
CA GLY A 286 12.30 -20.25 -11.77
C GLY A 286 11.43 -21.34 -11.15
N ARG A 287 10.44 -21.02 -10.29
CA ARG A 287 9.76 -22.04 -9.48
C ARG A 287 8.48 -22.60 -10.11
N ASN A 288 7.74 -21.80 -10.89
CA ASN A 288 6.51 -22.22 -11.60
C ASN A 288 5.51 -23.02 -10.72
N GLN A 289 5.40 -22.74 -9.41
CA GLN A 289 4.56 -23.48 -8.46
C GLN A 289 3.19 -22.81 -8.26
N TRP A 290 2.54 -22.44 -9.35
CA TRP A 290 1.27 -21.71 -9.37
C TRP A 290 0.10 -22.46 -8.68
N GLY A 291 0.16 -23.79 -8.59
CA GLY A 291 -0.82 -24.57 -7.80
C GLY A 291 -0.68 -24.36 -6.28
N LYS A 292 0.55 -24.17 -5.77
CA LYS A 292 0.75 -23.87 -4.34
C LYS A 292 0.28 -22.47 -3.97
N VAL A 293 0.30 -21.55 -4.93
CA VAL A 293 -0.21 -20.19 -4.76
C VAL A 293 -1.70 -20.23 -4.39
N VAL A 294 -2.51 -21.07 -5.03
CA VAL A 294 -3.95 -21.18 -4.73
C VAL A 294 -4.18 -21.65 -3.29
N ALA A 295 -3.53 -22.74 -2.88
CA ALA A 295 -3.67 -23.26 -1.52
C ALA A 295 -3.18 -22.27 -0.44
N LEU A 296 -2.06 -21.57 -0.69
CA LEU A 296 -1.57 -20.51 0.21
C LEU A 296 -2.56 -19.35 0.31
N THR A 297 -3.12 -18.93 -0.83
CA THR A 297 -4.14 -17.88 -0.90
C THR A 297 -5.38 -18.26 -0.10
N HIS A 298 -5.92 -19.46 -0.30
CA HIS A 298 -7.09 -19.93 0.44
C HIS A 298 -6.88 -19.87 1.96
N ALA A 299 -5.74 -20.40 2.44
CA ALA A 299 -5.40 -20.39 3.86
C ALA A 299 -5.22 -18.97 4.43
N ALA A 300 -4.66 -18.05 3.64
CA ALA A 300 -4.51 -16.65 4.04
C ALA A 300 -5.87 -15.93 4.12
N LEU A 301 -6.74 -16.12 3.12
CA LEU A 301 -8.07 -15.52 3.08
C LEU A 301 -8.92 -15.96 4.28
N LEU A 302 -8.92 -17.26 4.61
CA LEU A 302 -9.61 -17.76 5.80
C LEU A 302 -9.12 -17.10 7.10
N ARG A 303 -7.82 -16.82 7.21
CA ARG A 303 -7.26 -16.12 8.37
C ARG A 303 -7.66 -14.65 8.41
N ILE A 304 -7.66 -13.97 7.27
CA ILE A 304 -8.09 -12.58 7.16
C ILE A 304 -9.56 -12.46 7.55
N ARG A 305 -10.43 -13.28 6.95
CA ARG A 305 -11.85 -13.35 7.28
C ARG A 305 -12.07 -13.62 8.77
N ALA A 306 -11.48 -14.69 9.31
CA ALA A 306 -11.69 -15.04 10.72
C ALA A 306 -11.21 -13.96 11.71
N PHE A 307 -10.24 -13.13 11.31
CA PHE A 307 -9.77 -12.00 12.12
C PHE A 307 -10.69 -10.77 11.97
N GLY A 308 -11.25 -10.53 10.78
CA GLY A 308 -12.28 -9.53 10.50
C GLY A 308 -13.60 -9.80 11.24
N GLU A 309 -14.09 -11.05 11.19
CA GLU A 309 -15.31 -11.48 11.91
C GLU A 309 -15.23 -11.23 13.43
N ARG A 310 -14.03 -11.29 14.01
CA ARG A 310 -13.80 -11.00 15.43
C ARG A 310 -13.69 -9.50 15.75
N LYS A 311 -13.79 -8.65 14.72
CA LYS A 311 -13.61 -7.19 14.77
C LYS A 311 -12.28 -6.76 15.39
N GLN A 312 -11.21 -7.54 15.13
CA GLN A 312 -9.90 -7.32 15.75
C GLN A 312 -8.95 -6.45 14.89
N MET A 313 -9.33 -6.14 13.64
CA MET A 313 -8.60 -5.19 12.79
C MET A 313 -8.74 -3.75 13.31
N LEU A 314 -7.76 -2.88 13.04
CA LEU A 314 -7.81 -1.50 13.51
C LEU A 314 -8.95 -0.71 12.87
N ILE A 315 -9.32 -1.06 11.64
CA ILE A 315 -10.41 -0.42 10.91
C ILE A 315 -11.76 -0.57 11.61
N HIS A 316 -11.99 -1.67 12.33
CA HIS A 316 -13.21 -1.86 13.10
C HIS A 316 -13.24 -1.04 14.40
N LEU A 317 -12.07 -0.56 14.87
CA LEU A 317 -11.97 0.37 16.01
C LEU A 317 -12.19 1.84 15.59
N ALA A 318 -12.37 2.08 14.29
CA ALA A 318 -12.70 3.38 13.72
C ALA A 318 -14.22 3.48 13.51
N GLU A 319 -15.01 3.48 14.59
CA GLU A 319 -16.40 3.94 14.50
C GLU A 319 -16.44 5.44 14.12
N GLU A 320 -17.51 5.86 13.42
CA GLU A 320 -17.65 7.11 12.67
C GLU A 320 -17.23 8.37 13.46
N PRO A 321 -16.61 9.37 12.81
CA PRO A 321 -16.30 10.64 13.44
C PRO A 321 -17.59 11.42 13.78
N GLU A 322 -17.60 12.04 14.96
CA GLU A 322 -18.53 13.11 15.35
C GLU A 322 -18.68 14.21 14.30
#